data_AF-A0A9P7A100-F1
#
_entry.id   AF-A0A9P7A100-F1
#
_cell.length_a   1.000
_cell.length_b   1.000
_cell.length_c   1.000
_cell.angle_alpha   90.00
_cell.angle_beta   90.00
_cell.angle_gamma   90.00
#
_symmetry.space_group_name_H-M   'P 1'
#
loop_
_entity.id
_entity.type
_entity.pdbx_description
1 polymer ?
#
loop_
_entity_poly.entity_id
_entity_poly.type
_entity_poly.pdbx_seq_one_letter_code
_entity_poly.pdbx_strand_id
1 'polypeptide(L)'
;AGTFKSCHPALIYSTAMSASTTPQPAILLVEEVVAKRVFFWKGQRKGHQCFAREDELARTLNEANCLYWGAALMGMTCTFIDEMLETGKVPKDIEDLIPHLRLVYAALTVPVDTKNSNVGANYLVEEKISGKFLKYINNDSAVPVHGLHAKEANIALFLCFVQHIQYHLSNHMVYISRVSLRKLEVRKSCLSCLSCSFCSFCLFCPYCPFCLSLVVFYFI
;
A
#
# COMPACT_ATOMS: atom_id res chain seq x y z
N ALA A 1 -14.85 -2.52 -7.46
CA ALA A 1 -14.06 -1.60 -8.32
C ALA A 1 -13.86 -0.29 -7.58
N GLY A 2 -12.73 0.40 -7.80
CA GLY A 2 -12.48 1.74 -7.25
C GLY A 2 -12.87 2.84 -8.24
N THR A 3 -12.62 4.10 -7.89
CA THR A 3 -12.98 5.27 -8.71
C THR A 3 -12.25 5.33 -10.07
N PHE A 4 -11.03 4.82 -10.13
CA PHE A 4 -10.13 4.96 -11.29
C PHE A 4 -9.53 3.63 -11.78
N LYS A 5 -9.82 2.51 -11.09
CA LYS A 5 -9.20 1.20 -11.34
C LYS A 5 -10.23 0.09 -11.20
N SER A 6 -10.29 -0.81 -12.19
CA SER A 6 -10.98 -2.10 -12.03
C SER A 6 -10.05 -3.06 -11.30
N CYS A 7 -10.61 -4.09 -10.66
CA CYS A 7 -9.85 -5.08 -9.90
C CYS A 7 -10.49 -6.43 -10.15
N HIS A 8 -9.72 -7.38 -10.67
CA HIS A 8 -10.18 -8.70 -11.07
C HIS A 8 -9.28 -9.76 -10.43
N PRO A 9 -9.82 -10.87 -9.91
CA PRO A 9 -9.00 -12.01 -9.53
C PRO A 9 -8.15 -12.49 -10.72
N ALA A 10 -6.91 -12.89 -10.47
CA ALA A 10 -6.00 -13.38 -11.48
C ALA A 10 -5.06 -14.45 -10.90
N LEU A 11 -4.40 -15.19 -11.79
CA LEU A 11 -3.42 -16.22 -11.47
C LEU A 11 -2.14 -15.96 -12.25
N ILE A 12 -0.99 -16.24 -11.63
CA ILE A 12 0.32 -16.18 -12.28
C ILE A 12 0.74 -17.61 -12.57
N TYR A 13 0.97 -17.91 -13.84
CA TYR A 13 1.59 -19.16 -14.27
C TYR A 13 3.02 -18.87 -14.71
N SER A 14 4.01 -19.40 -13.99
CA SER A 14 5.39 -19.34 -14.43
C SER A 14 5.69 -20.50 -15.38
N THR A 15 5.93 -20.18 -16.65
CA THR A 15 6.29 -21.18 -17.67
C THR A 15 7.78 -21.53 -17.66
N ALA A 16 8.58 -20.82 -16.86
CA ALA A 16 10.03 -20.92 -16.87
C ALA A 16 10.54 -21.47 -15.53
N MET A 17 10.85 -22.77 -15.50
CA MET A 17 11.85 -23.31 -14.56
C MET A 17 13.24 -22.89 -15.05
N SER A 18 13.52 -21.59 -15.07
CA SER A 18 14.89 -21.12 -15.30
C SER A 18 15.66 -21.34 -14.01
N ALA A 19 16.68 -22.19 -14.05
CA ALA A 19 17.69 -22.33 -13.00
C ALA A 19 18.55 -21.05 -12.89
N SER A 20 17.92 -19.90 -12.68
CA SER A 20 18.61 -18.65 -12.41
C SER A 20 18.95 -18.59 -10.93
N THR A 21 20.22 -18.33 -10.61
CA THR A 21 20.73 -18.09 -9.25
C THR A 21 20.19 -16.82 -8.60
N THR A 22 19.44 -16.00 -9.35
CA THR A 22 18.80 -14.78 -8.85
C THR A 22 17.55 -15.11 -8.03
N PRO A 23 17.33 -14.46 -6.88
CA PRO A 23 16.10 -14.62 -6.11
C PRO A 23 14.89 -14.35 -7.01
N GLN A 24 13.90 -15.24 -6.98
CA GLN A 24 12.65 -14.99 -7.69
C GLN A 24 11.94 -13.77 -7.09
N PRO A 25 11.32 -12.90 -7.91
CA PRO A 25 10.48 -11.82 -7.41
C PRO A 25 9.39 -12.34 -6.48
N ALA A 26 9.23 -11.72 -5.31
CA ALA A 26 8.31 -12.19 -4.27
C ALA A 26 6.85 -12.36 -4.75
N ILE A 27 6.41 -11.55 -5.71
CA ILE A 27 5.06 -11.65 -6.30
C ILE A 27 4.82 -12.98 -7.04
N LEU A 28 5.87 -13.63 -7.57
CA LEU A 28 5.74 -14.93 -8.26
C LEU A 28 5.54 -16.09 -7.28
N LEU A 29 5.85 -15.87 -5.99
CA LEU A 29 5.66 -16.84 -4.92
C LEU A 29 4.25 -16.77 -4.31
N VAL A 30 3.44 -15.78 -4.71
CA VAL A 30 2.08 -15.59 -4.18
C VAL A 30 1.10 -16.48 -4.94
N GLU A 31 0.26 -17.23 -4.20
CA GLU A 31 -0.72 -18.16 -4.78
C GLU A 31 -1.88 -17.45 -5.50
N GLU A 32 -2.40 -16.39 -4.90
CA GLU A 32 -3.53 -15.64 -5.45
C GLU A 32 -3.19 -14.16 -5.64
N VAL A 33 -3.52 -13.64 -6.82
CA VAL A 33 -3.29 -12.23 -7.14
C VAL A 33 -4.56 -11.55 -7.64
N VAL A 34 -4.53 -10.23 -7.66
CA VAL A 34 -5.53 -9.40 -8.32
C VAL A 34 -4.88 -8.57 -9.41
N ALA A 35 -5.48 -8.57 -10.59
CA ALA A 35 -5.10 -7.71 -11.70
C ALA A 35 -5.94 -6.43 -11.67
N LYS A 36 -5.28 -5.29 -11.56
CA LYS A 36 -5.89 -3.96 -11.60
C LYS A 36 -5.56 -3.26 -12.90
N ARG A 37 -6.59 -2.62 -13.47
CA ARG A 37 -6.47 -1.88 -14.73
C ARG A 37 -7.00 -0.47 -14.55
N VAL A 38 -6.23 0.53 -14.99
CA VAL A 38 -6.62 1.94 -14.94
C VAL A 38 -7.69 2.25 -15.99
N PHE A 39 -8.66 3.09 -15.64
CA PHE A 39 -9.68 3.56 -16.56
C PHE A 39 -10.02 5.03 -16.27
N PHE A 40 -10.76 5.67 -17.17
CA PHE A 40 -11.32 6.99 -16.94
C PHE A 40 -12.82 7.02 -17.24
N TRP A 41 -13.48 8.04 -16.70
CA TRP A 41 -14.89 8.32 -16.94
C TRP A 41 -15.03 9.26 -18.13
N LYS A 42 -15.84 8.88 -19.13
CA LYS A 42 -16.16 9.77 -20.25
C LYS A 42 -17.53 10.41 -20.04
N GLY A 43 -17.55 11.58 -19.40
CA GLY A 43 -18.77 12.34 -19.12
C GLY A 43 -19.72 11.63 -18.14
N GLN A 44 -20.83 12.28 -17.77
CA GLN A 44 -21.75 11.75 -16.74
C GLN A 44 -22.56 10.51 -17.14
N ARG A 45 -22.61 10.14 -18.44
CA ARG A 45 -23.49 9.07 -18.96
C ARG A 45 -22.80 7.92 -19.70
N LYS A 46 -21.51 8.02 -20.07
CA LYS A 46 -20.83 7.02 -20.93
C LYS A 46 -19.76 6.22 -20.18
N GLY A 47 -20.16 5.51 -19.12
CA GLY A 47 -19.43 4.35 -18.55
C GLY A 47 -17.92 4.51 -18.30
N HIS A 48 -17.26 3.37 -18.06
CA HIS A 48 -15.80 3.30 -17.98
C HIS A 48 -15.19 3.16 -19.38
N GLN A 49 -14.12 3.90 -19.67
CA GLN A 49 -13.34 3.74 -20.90
C GLN A 49 -11.89 3.43 -20.60
N CYS A 50 -11.28 2.62 -21.47
CA CYS A 50 -9.86 2.30 -21.42
C CYS A 50 -9.05 3.45 -22.03
N PHE A 51 -7.87 3.69 -21.49
CA PHE A 51 -6.89 4.60 -22.08
C PHE A 51 -6.30 4.02 -23.38
N ALA A 52 -5.68 4.89 -24.20
CA ALA A 52 -4.76 4.41 -25.23
C ALA A 52 -3.60 3.65 -24.56
N ARG A 53 -2.95 2.73 -25.28
CA ARG A 53 -1.97 1.80 -24.71
C ARG A 53 -0.81 2.52 -24.01
N GLU A 54 -0.29 3.56 -24.63
CA GLU A 54 0.84 4.35 -24.14
C GLU A 54 0.45 5.11 -22.86
N ASP A 55 -0.73 5.74 -22.86
CA ASP A 55 -1.27 6.43 -21.69
C ASP A 55 -1.59 5.46 -20.54
N GLU A 56 -2.13 4.28 -20.86
CA GLU A 56 -2.42 3.23 -19.89
C GLU A 56 -1.12 2.74 -19.23
N LEU A 57 -0.08 2.48 -20.04
CA LEU A 57 1.23 2.04 -19.55
C LEU A 57 1.85 3.10 -18.64
N ALA A 58 1.91 4.35 -19.07
CA ALA A 58 2.49 5.44 -18.27
C ALA A 58 1.77 5.60 -16.92
N ARG A 59 0.44 5.52 -16.90
CA ARG A 59 -0.35 5.60 -15.65
C ARG A 59 -0.15 4.39 -14.75
N THR A 60 -0.14 3.20 -15.33
CA THR A 60 0.07 1.96 -14.55
C THR A 60 1.50 1.90 -14.01
N LEU A 61 2.49 2.43 -14.75
CA LEU A 61 3.87 2.57 -14.29
C LEU A 61 3.98 3.57 -13.13
N ASN A 62 3.29 4.70 -13.19
CA ASN A 62 3.24 5.64 -12.06
C ASN A 62 2.69 4.97 -10.79
N GLU A 63 1.63 4.18 -10.92
CA GLU A 63 1.04 3.42 -9.81
C GLU A 63 2.00 2.34 -9.27
N ALA A 64 2.70 1.62 -10.14
CA ALA A 64 3.73 0.66 -9.75
C ALA A 64 4.89 1.34 -9.01
N ASN A 65 5.38 2.47 -9.52
CA ASN A 65 6.40 3.28 -8.86
C ASN A 65 5.91 3.77 -7.50
N CYS A 66 4.64 4.14 -7.37
CA CYS A 66 4.07 4.53 -6.10
C CYS A 66 4.16 3.39 -5.06
N LEU A 67 3.79 2.17 -5.46
CA LEU A 67 3.90 1.01 -4.57
C LEU A 67 5.36 0.68 -4.22
N TYR A 68 6.28 0.80 -5.19
CA TYR A 68 7.71 0.61 -4.95
C TYR A 68 8.25 1.59 -3.90
N TRP A 69 7.99 2.89 -4.05
CA TRP A 69 8.40 3.89 -3.07
C TRP A 69 7.70 3.71 -1.72
N GLY A 70 6.41 3.34 -1.71
CA GLY A 70 5.69 3.02 -0.49
C GLY A 70 6.32 1.84 0.27
N ALA A 71 6.74 0.80 -0.45
CA ALA A 71 7.45 -0.35 0.12
C ALA A 71 8.78 0.05 0.74
N ALA A 72 9.56 0.88 0.04
CA ALA A 72 10.84 1.39 0.55
C ALA A 72 10.65 2.26 1.81
N LEU A 73 9.66 3.16 1.83
CA LEU A 73 9.35 4.01 2.99
C LEU A 73 8.89 3.20 4.19
N MET A 74 8.07 2.16 3.97
CA MET A 74 7.69 1.26 5.05
C MET A 74 8.90 0.46 5.56
N GLY A 75 9.73 -0.09 4.67
CA GLY A 75 10.96 -0.79 5.05
C GLY A 75 11.87 0.08 5.91
N MET A 76 12.11 1.33 5.51
CA MET A 76 12.86 2.31 6.31
C MET A 76 12.24 2.54 7.70
N THR A 77 10.92 2.57 7.79
CA THR A 77 10.21 2.76 9.07
C THR A 77 10.35 1.52 9.96
N CYS A 78 10.21 0.32 9.39
CA CYS A 78 10.41 -0.93 10.11
C CYS A 78 11.83 -1.03 10.65
N THR A 79 12.85 -0.77 9.82
CA THR A 79 14.26 -0.76 10.28
C THR A 79 14.48 0.21 11.44
N PHE A 80 13.92 1.42 11.36
CA PHE A 80 14.00 2.38 12.47
C PHE A 80 13.34 1.86 13.76
N ILE A 81 12.18 1.21 13.64
CA ILE A 81 11.49 0.62 14.79
C ILE A 81 12.34 -0.52 15.40
N ASP A 82 12.87 -1.41 14.57
CA ASP A 82 13.71 -2.53 15.00
C ASP A 82 14.96 -2.04 15.74
N GLU A 83 15.66 -1.04 15.18
CA GLU A 83 16.82 -0.41 15.83
C GLU A 83 16.45 0.21 17.18
N MET A 84 15.26 0.81 17.30
CA MET A 84 14.78 1.38 18.56
C MET A 84 14.45 0.29 19.59
N LEU A 85 13.88 -0.84 19.17
CA LEU A 85 13.61 -1.98 20.03
C LEU A 85 14.91 -2.63 20.53
N GLU A 86 15.90 -2.79 19.65
CA GLU A 86 17.22 -3.33 20.00
C GLU A 86 17.97 -2.51 21.07
N THR A 87 17.67 -1.21 21.19
CA THR A 87 18.27 -0.37 22.25
C THR A 87 17.81 -0.75 23.67
N GLY A 88 16.75 -1.54 23.82
CA GLY A 88 16.17 -1.90 25.11
C GLY A 88 15.50 -0.74 25.86
N LYS A 89 15.33 0.42 25.21
CA LYS A 89 14.69 1.61 25.79
C LYS A 89 13.17 1.56 25.71
N VAL A 90 12.62 0.70 24.86
CA VAL A 90 11.18 0.48 24.73
C VAL A 90 10.75 -0.57 25.75
N PRO A 91 9.77 -0.29 26.62
CA PRO A 91 9.23 -1.29 27.54
C PRO A 91 8.66 -2.51 26.78
N LYS A 92 8.89 -3.73 27.28
CA LYS A 92 8.45 -4.98 26.64
C LYS A 92 6.94 -5.07 26.44
N ASP A 93 6.17 -4.51 27.36
CA ASP A 93 4.72 -4.43 27.28
C ASP A 93 4.26 -3.55 26.10
N ILE A 94 5.08 -2.61 25.65
CA ILE A 94 4.84 -1.80 24.46
C ILE A 94 5.34 -2.53 23.20
N GLU A 95 6.50 -3.17 23.26
CA GLU A 95 7.06 -3.96 22.16
C GLU A 95 6.06 -5.00 21.63
N ASP A 96 5.43 -5.76 22.52
CA ASP A 96 4.41 -6.77 22.18
C ASP A 96 3.14 -6.18 21.52
N LEU A 97 2.94 -4.86 21.60
CA LEU A 97 1.80 -4.15 21.01
C LEU A 97 2.10 -3.56 19.63
N ILE A 98 3.37 -3.52 19.20
CA ILE A 98 3.76 -2.91 17.92
C ILE A 98 3.34 -3.82 16.76
N PRO A 99 2.43 -3.36 15.88
CA PRO A 99 2.03 -4.14 14.72
C PRO A 99 3.16 -4.23 13.69
N HIS A 100 3.39 -5.44 13.17
CA HIS A 100 4.28 -5.65 12.02
C HIS A 100 3.45 -5.61 10.74
N LEU A 101 3.59 -4.53 9.96
CA LEU A 101 2.84 -4.30 8.74
C LEU A 101 3.78 -4.23 7.54
N ARG A 102 3.41 -4.85 6.41
CA ARG A 102 4.11 -4.69 5.13
C ARG A 102 3.16 -4.33 4.01
N LEU A 103 3.66 -3.64 2.99
CA LEU A 103 2.91 -3.48 1.74
C LEU A 103 2.69 -4.84 1.07
N VAL A 104 1.57 -4.95 0.36
CA VAL A 104 1.35 -6.07 -0.58
C VAL A 104 2.46 -6.10 -1.62
N TYR A 105 2.84 -7.31 -2.02
CA TYR A 105 3.66 -7.44 -3.21
C TYR A 105 2.88 -7.00 -4.45
N ALA A 106 3.56 -6.31 -5.35
CA ALA A 106 2.97 -5.79 -6.56
C ALA A 106 3.96 -5.82 -7.72
N ALA A 107 3.44 -5.94 -8.93
CA ALA A 107 4.22 -5.87 -10.17
C ALA A 107 3.40 -5.29 -11.31
N LEU A 108 4.10 -4.65 -12.25
CA LEU A 108 3.54 -4.24 -13.54
C LEU A 108 3.64 -5.40 -14.52
N THR A 109 2.55 -5.75 -15.18
CA THR A 109 2.54 -6.69 -16.30
C THR A 109 2.37 -5.94 -17.61
N VAL A 110 3.26 -6.23 -18.56
CA VAL A 110 3.26 -5.64 -19.90
C VAL A 110 3.13 -6.78 -20.92
N PRO A 111 2.17 -6.71 -21.86
CA PRO A 111 2.00 -7.74 -22.87
C PRO A 111 3.19 -7.79 -23.83
N VAL A 112 3.75 -8.99 -24.03
CA VAL A 112 4.95 -9.24 -24.85
C VAL A 112 4.61 -9.32 -26.35
N ASP A 113 3.48 -9.92 -26.72
CA ASP A 113 3.09 -10.03 -28.12
C ASP A 113 2.40 -8.75 -28.60
N THR A 114 3.17 -7.94 -29.34
CA THR A 114 2.70 -6.70 -29.95
C THR A 114 2.24 -6.87 -31.39
N LYS A 115 2.34 -8.07 -31.97
CA LYS A 115 1.92 -8.31 -33.37
C LYS A 115 0.40 -8.24 -33.53
N ASN A 116 -0.32 -8.56 -32.46
CA ASN A 116 -1.74 -8.25 -32.33
C ASN A 116 -1.92 -7.00 -31.48
N SER A 117 -1.90 -5.83 -32.12
CA SER A 117 -2.07 -4.50 -31.49
C SER A 117 -3.33 -4.33 -30.63
N ASN A 118 -4.28 -5.28 -30.70
CA ASN A 118 -5.55 -5.27 -29.99
C ASN A 118 -5.65 -6.21 -28.76
N VAL A 119 -4.65 -7.02 -28.43
CA VAL A 119 -4.88 -8.17 -27.51
C VAL A 119 -4.27 -8.01 -26.11
N GLY A 120 -3.36 -7.05 -25.90
CA GLY A 120 -2.68 -6.87 -24.61
C GLY A 120 -3.11 -5.61 -23.85
N ALA A 121 -3.53 -5.77 -22.60
CA ALA A 121 -3.70 -4.66 -21.66
C ALA A 121 -2.60 -4.67 -20.59
N ASN A 122 -2.22 -3.50 -20.08
CA ASN A 122 -1.31 -3.40 -18.96
C ASN A 122 -2.08 -3.58 -17.65
N TYR A 123 -1.53 -4.38 -16.73
CA TYR A 123 -2.12 -4.56 -15.42
C TYR A 123 -1.11 -4.28 -14.31
N LEU A 124 -1.61 -3.69 -13.24
CA LEU A 124 -0.94 -3.74 -11.95
C LEU A 124 -1.43 -4.99 -11.22
N VAL A 125 -0.54 -5.96 -11.05
CA VAL A 125 -0.83 -7.19 -10.32
C VAL A 125 -0.41 -7.00 -8.87
N GLU A 126 -1.29 -7.30 -7.94
CA GLU A 126 -1.03 -7.24 -6.50
C GLU A 126 -1.40 -8.56 -5.83
N GLU A 127 -0.76 -8.87 -4.71
CA GLU A 127 -1.18 -9.96 -3.82
C GLU A 127 -2.66 -9.81 -3.44
N LYS A 128 -3.43 -10.90 -3.60
CA LYS A 128 -4.83 -10.91 -3.20
C LYS A 128 -4.91 -11.06 -1.69
N ILE A 129 -5.47 -10.05 -1.05
CA ILE A 129 -5.74 -10.12 0.39
C ILE A 129 -7.20 -10.55 0.64
N SER A 130 -7.38 -11.52 1.54
CA SER A 130 -8.67 -11.98 2.05
C SER A 130 -9.23 -11.09 3.17
N GLY A 131 -10.54 -11.15 3.43
CA GLY A 131 -11.19 -10.42 4.53
C GLY A 131 -11.74 -9.03 4.15
N LYS A 132 -12.23 -8.30 5.15
CA LYS A 132 -12.89 -6.99 4.95
C LYS A 132 -11.85 -5.88 4.78
N PHE A 133 -12.02 -5.08 3.74
CA PHE A 133 -11.21 -3.88 3.50
C PHE A 133 -11.67 -2.74 4.40
N LEU A 134 -10.72 -2.14 5.12
CA LEU A 134 -10.95 -1.07 6.08
C LEU A 134 -9.94 0.06 5.82
N LYS A 135 -10.46 1.28 5.80
CA LYS A 135 -9.65 2.49 5.68
C LYS A 135 -9.32 2.98 7.09
N TYR A 136 -8.03 3.13 7.39
CA TYR A 136 -7.56 3.51 8.73
C TYR A 136 -7.30 5.02 8.84
N ILE A 137 -6.75 5.61 7.77
CA ILE A 137 -6.41 7.05 7.70
C ILE A 137 -6.98 7.61 6.39
N ASN A 138 -7.56 8.81 6.46
CA ASN A 138 -8.07 9.50 5.28
C ASN A 138 -6.96 10.27 4.55
N ASN A 139 -7.15 10.58 3.27
CA ASN A 139 -6.09 11.19 2.46
C ASN A 139 -5.85 12.67 2.85
N ASP A 140 -6.89 13.29 3.42
CA ASP A 140 -6.97 14.69 3.80
C ASP A 140 -6.77 14.89 5.32
N SER A 141 -6.39 13.83 6.05
CA SER A 141 -6.22 13.89 7.49
C SER A 141 -5.16 12.91 7.97
N ALA A 142 -4.30 13.35 8.88
CA ALA A 142 -3.36 12.50 9.60
C ALA A 142 -4.00 11.81 10.83
N VAL A 143 -5.32 11.92 10.99
CA VAL A 143 -6.07 11.36 12.13
C VAL A 143 -6.72 10.03 11.72
N PRO A 144 -6.78 9.04 12.63
CA PRO A 144 -7.57 7.83 12.42
C PRO A 144 -9.02 8.11 12.01
N VAL A 145 -9.56 7.26 11.14
CA VAL A 145 -10.98 7.26 10.80
C VAL A 145 -11.82 7.02 12.07
N HIS A 146 -12.93 7.76 12.22
CA HIS A 146 -13.83 7.59 13.36
C HIS A 146 -14.59 6.26 13.30
N GLY A 147 -14.99 5.73 14.47
CA GLY A 147 -15.79 4.51 14.56
C GLY A 147 -15.01 3.21 14.37
N LEU A 148 -13.68 3.25 14.42
CA LEU A 148 -12.86 2.04 14.45
C LEU A 148 -13.04 1.31 15.79
N HIS A 149 -13.11 -0.01 15.76
CA HIS A 149 -13.02 -0.82 16.98
C HIS A 149 -11.62 -0.74 17.59
N ALA A 150 -11.47 -1.11 18.86
CA ALA A 150 -10.22 -0.90 19.62
C ALA A 150 -8.96 -1.42 18.92
N LYS A 151 -8.99 -2.64 18.35
CA LYS A 151 -7.83 -3.20 17.63
C LYS A 151 -7.50 -2.39 16.39
N GLU A 152 -8.52 -2.07 15.61
CA GLU A 152 -8.38 -1.29 14.38
C GLU A 152 -7.95 0.16 14.67
N ALA A 153 -8.35 0.72 15.81
CA ALA A 153 -7.90 2.03 16.27
C ALA A 153 -6.40 2.02 16.63
N ASN A 154 -5.90 0.96 17.29
CA ASN A 154 -4.47 0.83 17.60
C ASN A 154 -3.63 0.74 16.31
N ILE A 155 -4.12 0.00 15.31
CA ILE A 155 -3.46 -0.06 14.01
C ILE A 155 -3.48 1.31 13.31
N ALA A 156 -4.59 2.05 13.38
CA ALA A 156 -4.65 3.40 12.81
C ALA A 156 -3.65 4.35 13.49
N LEU A 157 -3.53 4.30 14.82
CA LEU A 157 -2.56 5.08 15.58
C LEU A 157 -1.13 4.72 15.22
N PHE A 158 -0.83 3.43 15.09
CA PHE A 158 0.47 2.97 14.62
C PHE A 158 0.78 3.51 13.21
N LEU A 159 -0.19 3.52 12.31
CA LEU A 159 -0.01 4.08 10.97
C LEU A 159 0.20 5.61 10.98
N CYS A 160 -0.41 6.34 11.92
CA CYS A 160 -0.11 7.77 12.13
C CYS A 160 1.33 7.96 12.61
N PHE A 161 1.81 7.11 13.51
CA PHE A 161 3.20 7.09 13.96
C PHE A 161 4.18 6.79 12.81
N VAL A 162 3.85 5.82 11.95
CA VAL A 162 4.62 5.53 10.72
C VAL A 162 4.70 6.76 9.82
N GLN A 163 3.59 7.46 9.57
CA GLN A 163 3.58 8.69 8.77
C GLN A 163 4.52 9.75 9.36
N HIS A 164 4.51 9.89 10.68
CA HIS A 164 5.37 10.82 11.39
C HIS A 164 6.85 10.46 11.23
N ILE A 165 7.24 9.19 11.45
CA ILE A 165 8.61 8.73 11.24
C ILE A 165 9.06 8.98 9.79
N GLN A 166 8.25 8.58 8.81
CA GLN A 166 8.60 8.77 7.39
C GLN A 166 8.84 10.23 7.05
N TYR A 167 7.99 11.13 7.56
CA TYR A 167 8.15 12.56 7.35
C TYR A 167 9.46 13.07 7.97
N HIS A 168 9.82 12.61 9.17
CA HIS A 168 11.07 13.02 9.81
C HIS A 168 12.32 12.42 9.13
N LEU A 169 12.34 11.11 8.87
CA LEU A 169 13.48 10.44 8.24
C LEU A 169 13.72 10.91 6.80
N SER A 170 12.68 11.38 6.11
CA SER A 170 12.81 11.94 4.76
C SER A 170 13.14 13.43 4.74
N ASN A 171 13.56 14.04 5.86
CA ASN A 171 13.79 15.48 5.98
C ASN A 171 12.58 16.31 5.53
N HIS A 172 11.39 15.91 5.97
CA HIS A 172 10.12 16.59 5.70
C HIS A 172 9.68 16.57 4.23
N MET A 173 10.19 15.63 3.42
CA MET A 173 9.92 15.58 1.98
C MET A 173 8.73 14.69 1.62
N VAL A 174 8.60 13.51 2.24
CA VAL A 174 7.62 12.50 1.80
C VAL A 174 7.14 11.61 2.95
N TYR A 175 5.88 11.19 2.85
CA TYR A 175 5.28 10.16 3.71
C TYR A 175 4.11 9.50 2.96
N ILE A 176 3.67 8.34 3.44
CA ILE A 176 2.53 7.62 2.88
C ILE A 176 1.22 8.18 3.46
N SER A 177 0.49 9.01 2.71
CA SER A 177 -0.74 9.64 3.21
C SER A 177 -1.97 8.73 3.25
N ARG A 178 -2.03 7.70 2.41
CA ARG A 178 -3.19 6.79 2.30
C ARG A 178 -2.85 5.38 2.72
N VAL A 179 -3.45 4.93 3.81
CA VAL A 179 -3.34 3.56 4.29
C VAL A 179 -4.70 2.88 4.42
N SER A 180 -4.85 1.72 3.78
CA SER A 180 -6.02 0.86 3.95
C SER A 180 -5.57 -0.59 4.09
N LEU A 181 -6.11 -1.34 5.04
CA LEU A 181 -5.74 -2.75 5.25
C LEU A 181 -6.94 -3.64 5.01
N ARG A 182 -6.69 -4.94 4.85
CA ARG A 182 -7.71 -5.94 5.14
C ARG A 182 -7.40 -6.64 6.43
N LYS A 183 -8.46 -6.96 7.17
CA LYS A 183 -8.37 -7.68 8.44
C LYS A 183 -7.85 -9.11 8.20
N LEU A 184 -6.71 -9.43 8.80
CA LEU A 184 -6.45 -10.80 9.27
C LEU A 184 -6.61 -10.88 10.78
N GLU A 185 -6.91 -12.09 11.24
CA GLU A 185 -7.25 -12.39 12.62
C GLU A 185 -6.02 -12.23 13.52
N VAL A 186 -5.88 -11.04 14.12
CA VAL A 186 -4.87 -10.76 15.14
C VAL A 186 -5.21 -11.54 16.42
N ARG A 187 -4.38 -12.54 16.75
CA ARG A 187 -4.37 -13.18 18.07
C ARG A 187 -4.11 -12.12 19.15
N LYS A 188 -4.89 -12.24 20.23
CA LYS A 188 -5.17 -11.24 21.28
C LYS A 188 -3.89 -10.64 21.89
N SER A 189 -3.87 -9.33 22.07
CA SER A 189 -3.89 -8.75 23.43
C SER A 189 -4.55 -7.36 23.44
N CYS A 190 -5.13 -7.02 24.58
CA CYS A 190 -6.01 -5.88 24.83
C CYS A 190 -5.25 -4.88 25.72
N LEU A 191 -5.31 -3.57 25.47
CA LEU A 191 -5.73 -2.55 26.45
C LEU A 191 -5.49 -1.11 25.99
N SER A 192 -6.18 -0.24 26.72
CA SER A 192 -6.49 1.18 26.62
C SER A 192 -5.36 2.15 26.97
N CYS A 193 -5.57 3.40 26.53
CA CYS A 193 -5.02 4.66 27.05
C CYS A 193 -3.56 4.99 26.71
N LEU A 194 -3.37 6.04 25.90
CA LEU A 194 -2.45 7.14 26.19
C LEU A 194 -2.77 8.31 25.24
N SER A 195 -3.36 9.35 25.82
CA SER A 195 -3.50 10.68 25.22
C SER A 195 -2.15 11.39 25.31
N CYS A 196 -1.59 11.82 24.19
CA CYS A 196 -0.57 12.86 24.20
C CYS A 196 -0.80 13.83 23.04
N SER A 197 -1.15 15.05 23.44
CA SER A 197 -1.46 16.20 22.60
C SER A 197 -0.15 16.82 22.12
N PHE A 198 0.12 16.87 20.82
CA PHE A 198 0.88 17.93 20.12
C PHE A 198 0.86 17.61 18.63
N CYS A 199 -0.06 18.22 17.88
CA CYS A 199 -0.04 18.18 16.42
C CYS A 199 -0.48 19.54 15.90
N SER A 200 0.52 20.37 15.59
CA SER A 200 0.33 21.65 14.90
C SER A 200 1.25 21.68 13.68
N PHE A 201 0.65 22.01 12.54
CA PHE A 201 1.23 22.37 11.24
C PHE A 201 1.81 21.24 10.35
N CYS A 202 1.11 20.92 9.27
CA CYS A 202 1.48 21.47 7.95
C CYS A 202 0.38 21.19 6.90
N LEU A 203 -0.13 22.28 6.32
CA LEU A 203 -1.10 22.36 5.25
C LEU A 203 -0.47 22.02 3.89
N PHE A 204 -1.26 21.34 3.05
CA PHE A 204 -1.32 21.44 1.58
C PHE A 204 -0.09 21.98 0.83
N CYS A 205 0.58 21.11 0.09
CA CYS A 205 1.37 21.49 -1.09
C CYS A 205 0.55 21.25 -2.37
N PRO A 206 -0.04 22.28 -3.00
CA PRO A 206 -0.87 22.12 -4.20
C PRO A 206 -0.07 21.83 -5.49
N TYR A 207 1.26 21.65 -5.42
CA TYR A 207 2.14 21.42 -6.58
C TYR A 207 2.89 20.09 -6.54
N CYS A 208 2.57 19.18 -5.62
CA CYS A 208 3.26 17.89 -5.55
C CYS A 208 2.44 16.79 -6.25
N PRO A 209 2.78 16.37 -7.49
CA PRO A 209 2.14 15.23 -8.14
C PRO A 209 2.46 13.87 -7.48
N PHE A 210 3.20 13.86 -6.36
CA PHE A 210 3.73 12.66 -5.70
C PHE A 210 3.01 12.28 -4.40
N CYS A 211 1.74 12.67 -4.22
CA CYS A 211 0.92 12.04 -3.18
C CYS A 211 0.56 10.60 -3.61
N LEU A 212 1.35 9.65 -3.09
CA LEU A 212 1.21 8.20 -3.23
C LEU A 212 -0.23 7.77 -2.94
N SER A 213 -0.99 7.49 -3.98
CA SER A 213 -2.42 7.22 -3.89
C SER A 213 -2.68 5.72 -3.78
N LEU A 214 -2.90 5.29 -2.53
CA LEU A 214 -3.31 3.95 -2.07
C LEU A 214 -2.16 3.00 -1.80
N VAL A 215 -1.89 2.81 -0.50
CA VAL A 215 -1.02 1.75 -0.02
C VAL A 215 -1.86 0.74 0.78
N VAL A 216 -1.73 -0.54 0.41
CA VAL A 216 -2.40 -1.65 1.09
C VAL A 216 -1.37 -2.43 1.90
N PHE A 217 -1.58 -2.56 3.20
CA PHE A 217 -0.73 -3.40 4.05
C PHE A 217 -1.42 -4.70 4.47
N TYR A 218 -0.59 -5.65 4.89
CA TYR A 218 -0.95 -6.96 5.40
C TYR A 218 -0.14 -7.26 6.68
N PHE A 219 -0.65 -8.14 7.53
CA PHE A 219 0.01 -8.62 8.77
C PHE A 219 0.90 -9.82 8.45
N ILE A 220 2.17 -9.76 8.81
CA ILE A 220 3.08 -10.92 8.72
C ILE A 220 2.79 -11.85 9.91
#